data_AF-A0A4Y2QEI7-F1
#
_entry.id   AF-A0A4Y2QEI7-F1
#
_cell.length_a   1.000
_cell.length_b   1.000
_cell.length_c   1.000
_cell.angle_alpha   90.00
_cell.angle_beta   90.00
_cell.angle_gamma   90.00
#
_symmetry.space_group_name_H-M   'P 1'
#
loop_
_entity.id
_entity.type
_entity.pdbx_description
1 polymer ?
#
loop_
_entity_poly.entity_id
_entity_poly.type
_entity_poly.pdbx_seq_one_letter_code
_entity_poly.pdbx_strand_id
1 'polypeptide(L)'
;MMTVWTLYKLEWDLIQHPSYSPDMAPSDFYLFSHLQLHLDGAIFNSNEEVINEVHLFLDSRTPQFFAEGIEKLPKRWQAIVDLKGDCYPH
;
A
#
# COMPACT_ATOMS: atom_id res chain seq x y z
N MET A 1 11.25 0.32 -22.41
CA MET A 1 9.87 0.63 -21.98
C MET A 1 9.78 2.11 -21.64
N MET A 2 8.70 2.81 -21.99
CA MET A 2 8.60 4.27 -21.80
C MET A 2 8.60 4.70 -20.32
N THR A 3 8.09 3.84 -19.43
CA THR A 3 7.95 4.14 -17.98
C THR A 3 9.29 4.33 -17.27
N VAL A 4 10.27 3.43 -17.47
CA VAL A 4 11.62 3.54 -16.87
C VAL A 4 12.33 4.80 -17.34
N TRP A 5 12.16 5.18 -18.60
CA TRP A 5 12.74 6.40 -19.14
C TRP A 5 12.10 7.66 -18.55
N THR A 6 10.79 7.65 -18.32
CA THR A 6 10.11 8.75 -17.63
C THR A 6 10.60 8.90 -16.19
N LEU A 7 10.76 7.78 -15.47
CA LEU A 7 11.30 7.79 -14.10
C LEU A 7 12.73 8.36 -14.06
N TYR A 8 13.58 7.96 -15.01
CA TYR A 8 14.91 8.53 -15.16
C TYR A 8 14.88 10.04 -15.42
N LYS A 9 13.98 10.51 -16.29
CA LYS A 9 13.82 11.94 -16.57
C LYS A 9 13.32 12.76 -15.38
N LEU A 10 12.54 12.14 -14.49
CA LEU A 10 12.06 12.77 -13.27
C LEU A 10 13.10 12.70 -12.14
N GLU A 11 14.25 12.05 -12.38
CA GLU A 11 15.32 11.84 -11.38
C GLU A 11 14.81 11.11 -10.12
N TRP A 12 13.86 10.18 -10.30
CA TRP A 12 13.32 9.40 -9.19
C TRP A 12 14.18 8.17 -8.90
N ASP A 13 14.57 8.02 -7.64
CA ASP A 13 15.21 6.81 -7.15
C ASP A 13 14.21 5.66 -7.05
N LEU A 14 14.60 4.50 -7.55
CA LEU A 14 13.79 3.29 -7.54
C LEU A 14 14.24 2.36 -6.42
N ILE A 15 13.32 2.10 -5.49
CA ILE A 15 13.49 1.07 -4.47
C ILE A 15 13.27 -0.30 -5.10
N GLN A 16 14.21 -1.22 -4.88
CA GLN A 16 14.09 -2.60 -5.35
C GLN A 16 12.93 -3.29 -4.63
N HIS A 17 12.02 -3.87 -5.41
CA HIS A 17 10.87 -4.61 -4.88
C HIS A 17 10.92 -6.06 -5.38
N PRO A 18 11.04 -7.05 -4.48
CA PRO A 18 11.00 -8.45 -4.86
C PRO A 18 9.63 -8.84 -5.43
N SER A 19 9.62 -9.78 -6.37
CA SER A 19 8.39 -10.29 -6.98
C SER A 19 7.46 -10.90 -5.92
N TYR A 20 6.15 -10.74 -6.12
CA TYR A 20 5.10 -11.35 -5.29
C TYR A 20 5.21 -11.06 -3.79
N SER A 21 5.68 -9.87 -3.39
CA SER A 21 5.89 -9.51 -1.98
C SER A 21 4.93 -8.40 -1.50
N PRO A 22 3.60 -8.61 -1.50
CA PRO A 22 2.64 -7.58 -1.07
C PRO A 22 2.89 -7.12 0.38
N ASP A 23 3.45 -7.98 1.24
CA ASP A 23 3.83 -7.62 2.61
C ASP A 23 4.93 -6.54 2.70
N MET A 24 5.62 -6.26 1.60
CA MET A 24 6.63 -5.19 1.50
C MET A 24 6.06 -3.88 0.97
N ALA A 25 4.81 -3.86 0.48
CA ALA A 25 4.18 -2.67 -0.09
C ALA A 25 3.23 -2.03 0.93
N PRO A 26 3.50 -0.78 1.41
CA PRO A 26 2.61 -0.10 2.35
C PRO A 26 1.21 0.13 1.82
N SER A 27 1.05 0.21 0.49
CA SER A 27 -0.26 0.23 -0.15
C SER A 27 -1.04 -1.03 0.20
N ASP A 28 -0.42 -2.20 0.13
CA ASP A 28 -1.10 -3.49 0.24
C ASP A 28 -1.33 -3.87 1.70
N PHE A 29 -0.26 -3.93 2.50
CA PHE A 29 -0.35 -4.41 3.89
C PHE A 29 -1.00 -3.41 4.85
N TYR A 30 -1.12 -2.14 4.46
CA TYR A 30 -1.61 -1.08 5.35
C TYR A 30 -2.78 -0.32 4.74
N LEU A 31 -2.57 0.45 3.66
CA LEU A 31 -3.63 1.33 3.14
C LEU A 31 -4.85 0.55 2.66
N PHE A 32 -4.65 -0.42 1.76
CA PHE A 32 -5.71 -1.24 1.19
C PHE A 32 -6.29 -2.20 2.21
N SER A 33 -5.48 -2.68 3.17
CA SER A 33 -6.00 -3.46 4.29
C SER A 33 -7.04 -2.68 5.11
N HIS A 34 -6.77 -1.40 5.43
CA HIS A 34 -7.76 -0.55 6.13
C HIS A 34 -8.94 -0.15 5.23
N LEU A 35 -8.69 0.08 3.94
CA LEU A 35 -9.75 0.39 2.98
C LEU A 35 -10.70 -0.79 2.80
N GLN A 36 -10.18 -2.01 2.68
CA GLN A 36 -11.00 -3.23 2.60
C GLN A 36 -11.88 -3.39 3.83
N LEU A 37 -11.32 -3.18 5.03
CA LEU A 37 -12.11 -3.20 6.27
C LEU A 37 -13.18 -2.11 6.31
N HIS A 38 -12.91 -0.92 5.75
CA HIS A 38 -13.87 0.17 5.66
C HIS A 38 -15.02 -0.14 4.69
N LEU A 39 -14.71 -0.81 3.58
CA LEU A 39 -15.68 -1.17 2.54
C LEU A 39 -16.37 -2.51 2.81
N ASP A 40 -15.99 -3.24 3.86
CA ASP A 40 -16.49 -4.59 4.10
C ASP A 40 -18.01 -4.60 4.31
N GLY A 41 -18.69 -5.50 3.60
CA GLY A 41 -20.15 -5.62 3.60
C GLY A 41 -20.91 -4.48 2.91
N ALA A 42 -20.25 -3.45 2.37
CA ALA A 42 -20.91 -2.39 1.62
C ALA A 42 -21.37 -2.89 0.23
N ILE A 43 -22.57 -2.48 -0.18
CA ILE A 43 -23.12 -2.74 -1.52
C ILE A 43 -23.26 -1.40 -2.22
N PHE A 44 -22.60 -1.26 -3.36
CA PHE A 44 -22.64 -0.06 -4.18
C PHE A 44 -23.41 -0.34 -5.47
N ASN A 45 -24.22 0.63 -5.89
CA ASN A 45 -25.06 0.54 -7.09
C ASN A 45 -24.41 1.17 -8.33
N SER A 46 -23.30 1.89 -8.15
CA SER A 46 -22.55 2.50 -9.23
C SER A 46 -21.06 2.66 -8.91
N ASN A 47 -20.26 2.92 -9.95
CA ASN A 47 -18.84 3.21 -9.79
C ASN A 47 -18.64 4.57 -9.09
N GLU A 48 -19.51 5.55 -9.32
CA GLU A 48 -19.45 6.86 -8.68
C GLU A 48 -19.59 6.75 -7.16
N GLU A 49 -20.45 5.86 -6.67
CA GLU A 49 -20.60 5.61 -5.23
C GLU A 49 -19.30 5.04 -4.63
N VAL A 50 -18.66 4.06 -5.29
CA VAL A 50 -17.39 3.49 -4.84
C VAL A 50 -16.28 4.54 -4.83
N ILE A 51 -16.16 5.33 -5.90
CA ILE A 51 -15.15 6.39 -6.02
C ILE A 51 -15.33 7.42 -4.90
N ASN A 52 -16.56 7.85 -4.65
CA ASN A 52 -16.85 8.81 -3.58
C ASN A 52 -16.52 8.24 -2.20
N GLU A 53 -16.85 6.98 -1.93
CA GLU A 53 -16.54 6.34 -0.65
C GLU A 53 -15.03 6.20 -0.42
N VAL A 54 -14.26 5.87 -1.46
CA VAL A 54 -12.79 5.84 -1.40
C VAL A 54 -12.22 7.23 -1.12
N HIS A 55 -12.76 8.29 -1.75
CA HIS A 55 -12.34 9.66 -1.46
C HIS A 55 -12.63 10.05 -0.01
N LEU A 56 -13.85 9.78 0.48
CA LEU A 56 -14.21 10.03 1.88
C LEU A 56 -13.30 9.28 2.85
N PHE A 57 -12.99 8.01 2.56
CA PHE A 57 -12.04 7.25 3.35
C PHE A 57 -10.67 7.94 3.40
N LEU A 58 -10.11 8.32 2.26
CA LEU A 58 -8.78 8.95 2.19
C LEU A 58 -8.75 10.31 2.89
N ASP A 59 -9.75 11.15 2.65
CA ASP A 59 -9.87 12.50 3.24
C ASP A 59 -10.09 12.45 4.77
N SER A 60 -10.65 11.35 5.28
CA SER A 60 -10.80 11.13 6.73
C SER A 60 -9.49 10.75 7.44
N ARG A 61 -8.44 10.37 6.71
CA ARG A 61 -7.17 9.92 7.31
C ARG A 61 -6.28 11.11 7.63
N THR A 62 -5.69 11.07 8.81
CA THR A 62 -4.69 12.07 9.22
C THR A 62 -3.37 11.85 8.48
N PRO A 63 -2.51 12.87 8.35
CA PRO A 63 -1.15 12.68 7.85
C PRO A 63 -0.38 11.61 8.62
N GLN A 64 -0.64 11.50 9.93
CA GLN A 64 -0.04 10.50 10.80
C GLN A 64 -0.39 9.06 10.38
N PHE A 65 -1.62 8.81 9.92
CA PHE A 65 -2.02 7.50 9.42
C PHE A 65 -1.12 7.04 8.28
N PHE A 66 -0.84 7.92 7.31
CA PHE A 66 0.04 7.58 6.19
C PHE A 66 1.50 7.41 6.63
N ALA A 67 1.98 8.26 7.54
CA ALA A 67 3.32 8.13 8.12
C ALA A 67 3.51 6.78 8.81
N GLU A 68 2.54 6.35 9.62
CA GLU A 68 2.58 5.04 10.31
C GLU A 68 2.69 3.85 9.35
N GLY A 69 2.02 3.92 8.19
CA GLY A 69 2.14 2.89 7.15
C GLY A 69 3.56 2.74 6.63
N ILE A 70 4.24 3.87 6.39
CA ILE A 70 5.64 3.91 5.93
C ILE A 70 6.60 3.50 7.06
N GLU A 71 6.38 3.99 8.28
CA GLU A 71 7.23 3.69 9.45
C GLU A 71 7.20 2.21 9.86
N LYS A 72 6.17 1.44 9.43
CA LYS A 72 6.12 -0.01 9.64
C LYS A 72 7.04 -0.80 8.70
N LEU A 73 7.55 -0.19 7.62
CA LEU A 73 8.40 -0.86 6.64
C LEU A 73 9.66 -1.50 7.24
N PRO A 74 10.50 -0.79 8.03
CA PRO A 74 11.75 -1.36 8.52
C PRO A 74 11.52 -2.62 9.36
N LYS A 75 10.49 -2.60 10.22
CA LYS A 75 10.12 -3.76 11.05
C LYS A 75 9.66 -4.94 10.19
N ARG A 76 8.84 -4.68 9.16
CA ARG A 76 8.37 -5.72 8.24
C ARG A 76 9.52 -6.31 7.41
N TRP A 77 10.40 -5.48 6.87
CA TRP A 77 11.56 -5.97 6.13
C TRP A 77 12.46 -6.85 7.00
N GLN A 78 12.70 -6.46 8.26
CA GLN A 78 13.50 -7.28 9.17
C GLN A 78 12.89 -8.66 9.38
N ALA A 79 11.58 -8.75 9.63
CA ALA A 79 10.98 -10.05 9.86
C ALA A 79 10.86 -10.91 8.60
N ILE A 80 10.77 -10.33 7.38
CA ILE A 80 10.90 -11.12 6.15
C ILE A 80 12.31 -11.73 6.02
N VAL A 81 13.34 -10.96 6.40
CA VAL A 81 14.72 -11.48 6.44
C VAL A 81 14.86 -12.59 7.47
N ASP A 82 14.28 -12.43 8.66
CA ASP A 82 14.31 -13.44 9.73
C ASP A 82 13.59 -14.74 9.33
N LEU A 83 12.53 -14.62 8.52
CA LEU A 83 11.79 -15.73 7.90
C LEU A 83 12.49 -16.31 6.66
N LYS A 84 13.72 -15.91 6.35
CA LYS A 84 14.50 -16.35 5.17
C LYS A 84 13.77 -16.14 3.84
N GLY A 85 12.92 -15.12 3.76
CA GLY A 85 12.13 -14.81 2.57
C GLY A 85 10.77 -15.52 2.50
N ASP A 86 10.36 -16.26 3.52
CA ASP A 86 8.99 -16.75 3.65
C ASP A 86 8.02 -15.60 3.97
N CYS A 87 6.76 -15.77 3.56
CA CYS A 87 5.67 -14.81 3.72
C CYS A 87 5.48 -14.38 5.19
N TYR A 88 5.16 -13.10 5.43
CA TYR A 88 4.89 -12.61 6.77
C TYR A 88 3.63 -13.31 7.32
N PRO A 89 3.63 -13.90 8.52
CA PRO A 89 2.40 -14.44 9.08
C PRO A 89 1.41 -13.29 9.33
N HIS A 90 0.22 -13.40 8.73
CA HIS A 90 -0.92 -12.52 8.94
C HIS A 90 -1.47 -12.63 10.36
#